data_AF-A0A357T5A7-F1
#
_entry.id   AF-A0A357T5A7-F1
#
_cell.length_a   1.000
_cell.length_b   1.000
_cell.length_c   1.000
_cell.angle_alpha   90.00
_cell.angle_beta   90.00
_cell.angle_gamma   90.00
#
_symmetry.space_group_name_H-M   'P 1'
#
loop_
_entity.id
_entity.type
_entity.pdbx_description
1 polymer ?
#
loop_
_entity_poly.entity_id
_entity_poly.type
_entity_poly.pdbx_seq_one_letter_code
_entity_poly.pdbx_strand_id
1 'polypeptide(L)' 'MHILYYLAIILFSGIILARIVSKLKLPNVTGYLLAGIIIGPSVLGLVPGDVASSFSLISVAALGFIAYSIGSE' A
#
# COMPACT_ATOMS: atom_id res chain seq x y z
N MET A 1 -7.04 -6.13 -18.05
CA MET A 1 -7.27 -6.51 -16.64
C MET A 1 -6.07 -7.30 -16.13
N HIS A 2 -4.98 -6.63 -15.78
CA HIS A 2 -3.78 -7.28 -15.25
C HIS A 2 -3.68 -6.99 -13.75
N ILE A 3 -4.36 -7.78 -12.92
CA ILE A 3 -4.33 -7.63 -11.46
C ILE A 3 -2.88 -7.65 -10.93
N LEU A 4 -2.04 -8.49 -11.55
CA LEU A 4 -0.61 -8.58 -11.25
C LEU A 4 0.16 -7.29 -11.58
N TYR A 5 -0.24 -6.55 -12.62
CA TYR A 5 0.36 -5.27 -12.96
C TYR A 5 0.06 -4.22 -11.90
N TYR A 6 -1.21 -4.11 -11.48
CA TYR A 6 -1.59 -3.18 -10.42
C TYR A 6 -0.96 -3.57 -9.09
N LEU A 7 -0.90 -4.86 -8.76
CA LEU A 7 -0.20 -5.34 -7.57
C LEU A 7 1.28 -4.96 -7.61
N ALA A 8 1.95 -5.14 -8.75
CA ALA A 8 3.35 -4.76 -8.91
C ALA A 8 3.55 -3.26 -8.68
N ILE A 9 2.69 -2.40 -9.25
CA ILE A 9 2.76 -0.94 -9.04
C ILE A 9 2.54 -0.58 -7.57
N ILE A 10 1.53 -1.15 -6.91
CA ILE A 10 1.20 -0.88 -5.51
C ILE A 10 2.38 -1.26 -4.61
N LEU A 11 2.98 -2.43 -4.83
CA LEU A 11 4.14 -2.89 -4.05
C LEU A 11 5.38 -2.02 -4.32
N PHE A 12 5.70 -1.76 -5.59
CA PHE A 12 6.87 -0.94 -5.95
C PHE A 12 6.74 0.48 -5.41
N SER A 13 5.61 1.14 -5.63
CA SER A 13 5.41 2.52 -5.17
C SER A 13 5.46 2.58 -3.65
N GLY A 14 4.80 1.66 -2.95
CA GLY A 14 4.79 1.58 -1.50
C GLY A 14 6.21 1.44 -0.93
N ILE A 15 6.99 0.49 -1.45
CA ILE A 15 8.36 0.23 -0.98
C ILE A 15 9.29 1.41 -1.28
N ILE A 16 9.25 1.95 -2.51
CA ILE A 16 10.09 3.08 -2.91
C ILE A 16 9.80 4.28 -2.03
N LEU A 17 8.52 4.65 -1.88
CA LEU A 17 8.15 5.85 -1.14
C LEU A 17 8.36 5.69 0.35
N ALA A 18 8.10 4.52 0.94
CA ALA A 18 8.47 4.24 2.32
C ALA A 18 9.96 4.42 2.57
N ARG A 19 10.81 3.94 1.65
CA ARG A 19 12.26 4.10 1.78
C ARG A 19 12.73 5.55 1.62
N ILE A 20 12.08 6.33 0.75
CA ILE A 20 12.34 7.77 0.60
C ILE A 20 11.93 8.53 1.87
N VAL A 21 10.72 8.27 2.38
CA VAL A 21 10.16 8.91 3.56
C VAL A 21 10.93 8.54 4.84
N SER A 22 11.42 7.30 4.92
CA SER A 22 12.31 6.88 6.01
C SER A 22 13.63 7.68 6.04
N LYS A 23 14.18 8.08 4.89
CA LYS A 23 15.35 8.98 4.86
C LYS A 23 15.04 10.38 5.41
N LEU A 24 13.78 10.78 5.39
CA LEU A 24 13.30 12.03 5.97
C LEU A 24 12.95 11.90 7.46
N LYS A 25 13.32 10.79 8.12
CA LYS A 25 13.02 10.46 9.53
C LYS A 25 11.52 10.31 9.84
N LEU A 26 10.71 10.04 8.82
CA LEU A 26 9.28 9.76 8.98
C LEU A 26 9.04 8.25 9.01
N PRO A 27 7.96 7.79 9.66
CA PRO A 27 7.66 6.37 9.76
C PRO A 27 7.25 5.79 8.40
N ASN A 28 7.56 4.51 8.17
CA ASN A 28 7.30 3.83 6.90
C ASN A 28 5.82 3.85 6.48
N VAL A 29 4.91 3.79 7.47
CA VAL A 29 3.46 3.86 7.25
C VAL A 29 3.04 5.15 6.53
N THR A 30 3.69 6.28 6.82
CA THR A 30 3.43 7.55 6.12
C THR A 30 3.83 7.44 4.65
N GLY A 31 4.93 6.75 4.34
CA GLY A 31 5.36 6.54 2.97
C GLY A 31 4.41 5.64 2.18
N TYR A 32 3.86 4.58 2.78
CA TYR A 32 2.84 3.75 2.14
C TYR A 32 1.56 4.54 1.84
N LEU A 33 1.12 5.40 2.77
CA LEU A 33 -0.05 6.26 2.57
C LEU A 33 0.18 7.27 1.45
N LEU A 34 1.33 7.94 1.43
CA LEU A 34 1.70 8.87 0.36
C LEU A 34 1.76 8.16 -0.99
N ALA A 35 2.32 6.95 -1.04
CA ALA A 35 2.37 6.16 -2.26
C ALA A 35 0.97 5.89 -2.79
N GLY A 36 0.05 5.45 -1.92
CA GLY A 36 -1.35 5.20 -2.25
C GLY A 36 -2.09 6.44 -2.77
N ILE A 37 -1.88 7.61 -2.16
CA ILE A 37 -2.46 8.88 -2.62
C ILE A 37 -1.94 9.24 -4.02
N ILE A 38 -0.62 9.08 -4.23
CA ILE A 38 0.04 9.42 -5.50
C ILE A 38 -0.42 8.48 -6.63
N ILE A 39 -0.38 7.16 -6.43
CA ILE A 39 -0.76 6.20 -7.48
C ILE A 39 -2.27 6.00 -7.61
N GLY A 40 -3.04 6.39 -6.60
CA GLY A 40 -4.48 6.22 -6.56
C GLY A 40 -5.22 7.11 -7.57
N PRO A 41 -6.56 7.01 -7.58
CA PRO A 41 -7.40 7.74 -8.53
C PRO A 41 -7.32 9.26 -8.36
N SER A 42 -6.88 9.75 -7.19
CA SER A 42 -6.91 11.17 -6.84
C SER A 42 -5.77 12.01 -7.40
N VAL A 43 -4.62 11.42 -7.77
CA VAL A 43 -3.45 12.18 -8.27
C VAL A 43 -3.00 11.70 -9.65
N LEU A 44 -2.38 10.52 -9.77
CA LEU A 44 -1.96 10.01 -11.09
C LEU A 44 -3.02 9.15 -11.79
N GLY A 45 -4.00 8.61 -11.09
CA GLY A 45 -5.02 7.75 -11.70
C GLY A 45 -4.51 6.38 -12.15
N LEU A 46 -3.32 5.95 -11.69
CA LEU A 46 -2.70 4.68 -12.12
C LEU A 46 -3.45 3.46 -11.60
N VAL A 47 -4.04 3.55 -10.41
CA VAL A 47 -4.84 2.47 -9.81
C VAL A 47 -6.30 2.93 -9.69
N PRO A 48 -7.23 2.35 -10.47
CA PRO A 48 -8.66 2.64 -10.38
C PRO A 48 -9.25 2.22 -9.02
N GLY A 49 -10.31 2.91 -8.58
CA GLY A 49 -11.00 2.59 -7.32
C GLY A 49 -11.57 1.17 -7.26
N ASP A 50 -12.03 0.64 -8.39
CA ASP A 50 -12.55 -0.74 -8.50
C ASP A 50 -11.44 -1.79 -8.23
N VAL A 51 -10.22 -1.50 -8.68
CA VAL A 51 -9.04 -2.34 -8.44
C VAL A 51 -8.64 -2.28 -6.97
N ALA A 52 -8.64 -1.09 -6.37
CA ALA A 52 -8.36 -0.92 -4.95
C ALA A 52 -9.37 -1.70 -4.08
N SER A 53 -10.65 -1.68 -4.46
CA SER A 53 -11.72 -2.42 -3.78
C SER A 53 -11.52 -3.94 -3.88
N SER A 54 -11.02 -4.42 -5.01
CA SER A 54 -10.71 -5.84 -5.23
C SER A 54 -9.58 -6.36 -4.34
N PHE A 55 -8.71 -5.47 -3.83
CA PHE A 55 -7.63 -5.81 -2.90
C PHE A 55 -8.05 -5.81 -1.42
N SER A 56 -9.33 -5.58 -1.10
CA SER A 56 -9.86 -5.58 0.28
C SER A 56 -9.51 -6.87 1.04
N LEU A 57 -9.56 -8.04 0.38
CA LEU A 57 -9.18 -9.32 0.99
C LEU A 57 -7.72 -9.34 1.48
N ILE A 58 -6.79 -8.69 0.75
CA ILE A 58 -5.39 -8.58 1.16
C ILE A 58 -5.28 -7.72 2.42
N SER A 59 -6.02 -6.61 2.48
CA SER A 59 -6.05 -5.73 3.65
C SER A 59 -6.55 -6.47 4.89
N VAL A 60 -7.62 -7.26 4.76
CA VAL A 60 -8.16 -8.06 5.87
C VAL A 60 -7.14 -9.11 6.33
N ALA A 61 -6.50 -9.82 5.40
CA ALA A 61 -5.45 -10.80 5.75
C ALA A 61 -4.26 -10.11 6.45
N ALA A 62 -3.80 -8.98 5.95
CA ALA A 62 -2.71 -8.19 6.54
C ALA A 62 -3.06 -7.71 7.96
N LEU A 63 -4.27 -7.18 8.18
CA LEU A 63 -4.73 -6.80 9.52
C LEU A 63 -4.80 -8.00 10.46
N GLY A 64 -5.22 -9.18 9.98
CA GLY A 64 -5.20 -10.41 10.75
C GLY A 64 -3.80 -10.78 11.22
N PHE A 65 -2.81 -10.70 10.31
CA PHE A 65 -1.40 -10.91 10.68
C PHE A 65 -0.89 -9.87 11.68
N ILE A 66 -1.21 -8.59 11.50
CA ILE A 66 -0.82 -7.52 12.43
C ILE A 66 -1.43 -7.78 13.82
N ALA A 67 -2.72 -8.10 13.91
CA ALA A 67 -3.39 -8.39 15.18
C ALA A 67 -2.83 -9.63 15.87
N TYR A 68 -2.54 -10.70 15.10
CA TYR A 68 -1.91 -11.90 15.63
C TYR A 68 -0.50 -11.60 16.18
N SER A 69 0.32 -10.87 15.42
CA SER A 69 1.67 -10.50 15.86
C SER A 69 1.66 -9.65 17.12
N ILE A 70 0.73 -8.70 17.24
CA ILE A 70 0.57 -7.88 18.47
C ILE A 70 0.14 -8.74 19.65
N GLY A 71 -0.76 -9.72 19.44
CA GLY A 71 -1.23 -10.61 20.51
C GLY A 71 -0.24 -11.70 20.92
N SER A 72 0.76 -12.00 20.07
CA SER A 72 1.81 -12.97 20.37
C SER A 72 3.02 -12.38 21.12
N GLU A 73 3.09 -11.05 21.21
CA GLU A 73 4.09 -10.29 21.98
C GLU A 73 3.56 -9.94 23.37
#